data_AF-A0A5C7JEB5-F1
#
_entry.id   AF-A0A5C7JEB5-F1
#
_cell.length_a   1.000
_cell.length_b   1.000
_cell.length_c   1.000
_cell.angle_alpha   90.00
_cell.angle_beta   90.00
_cell.angle_gamma   90.00
#
_symmetry.space_group_name_H-M   'P 1'
#
loop_
_entity.id
_entity.type
_entity.pdbx_description
1 polymer ?
#
loop_
_entity_poly.entity_id
_entity_poly.type
_entity_poly.pdbx_seq_one_letter_code
_entity_poly.pdbx_strand_id
1 'polypeptide(L)'
;MIRVAALALSSLLAGCDATRSDAVHARVEFVASGSRARLTDLSLIVGGDKVGWPELAPGESKRANLLPGLRDDRQPILLYRQGDEKRVWEGPAMPAGAGYRIVIRIEADGTASARHCLSPCSLE
;
A
#
# COMPACT_ATOMS: atom_id res chain seq x y z
N MET A 1 -47.98 22.24 -33.78
CA MET A 1 -46.68 22.52 -33.15
C MET A 1 -46.82 22.38 -31.65
N ILE A 2 -46.41 21.26 -31.07
CA ILE A 2 -46.39 21.05 -29.61
C ILE A 2 -45.00 20.53 -29.30
N ARG A 3 -44.19 21.37 -28.64
CA ARG A 3 -42.83 21.03 -28.20
C ARG A 3 -42.96 20.35 -26.84
N VAL A 4 -42.80 19.03 -26.80
CA VAL A 4 -42.63 18.29 -25.54
C VAL A 4 -41.15 18.37 -25.18
N ALA A 5 -40.82 19.28 -24.26
CA ALA A 5 -39.49 19.35 -23.67
C ALA A 5 -39.37 18.23 -22.62
N ALA A 6 -38.80 17.10 -23.03
CA ALA A 6 -38.39 16.06 -22.10
C ALA A 6 -37.13 16.53 -21.36
N LEU A 7 -37.30 17.09 -20.17
CA LEU A 7 -36.23 17.36 -19.23
C LEU A 7 -35.74 16.02 -18.67
N ALA A 8 -34.66 15.50 -19.24
CA ALA A 8 -33.93 14.36 -18.70
C ALA A 8 -33.34 14.77 -17.35
N LEU A 9 -33.90 14.23 -16.26
CA LEU A 9 -33.38 14.36 -14.91
C LEU A 9 -32.14 13.45 -14.80
N SER A 10 -30.97 13.99 -15.15
CA SER A 10 -29.68 13.31 -15.01
C SER A 10 -29.26 13.32 -13.53
N SER A 11 -29.78 12.36 -12.77
CA SER A 11 -29.44 12.13 -11.37
C SER A 11 -27.99 11.69 -11.23
N LEU A 12 -27.13 12.66 -10.87
CA LEU A 12 -26.03 12.56 -9.89
C LEU A 12 -25.52 11.13 -9.58
N LEU A 13 -24.68 10.59 -10.44
CA LEU A 13 -23.65 9.62 -10.03
C LEU A 13 -22.48 10.40 -9.42
N ALA A 14 -22.73 11.10 -8.30
CA ALA A 14 -21.68 11.45 -7.38
C ALA A 14 -21.38 10.18 -6.58
N GLY A 15 -20.61 9.28 -7.18
CA GLY A 15 -19.97 8.19 -6.45
C GLY A 15 -19.12 8.83 -5.37
N CYS A 16 -19.67 8.90 -4.15
CA CYS A 16 -18.90 9.22 -2.97
C CYS A 16 -17.95 8.06 -2.77
N ASP A 17 -16.76 8.17 -3.36
CA ASP A 17 -15.60 7.40 -2.97
C ASP A 17 -15.26 7.86 -1.55
N ALA A 18 -16.03 7.33 -0.60
CA ALA A 18 -15.86 7.56 0.82
C ALA A 18 -14.48 7.00 1.13
N THR A 19 -13.51 7.91 1.17
CA THR A 19 -12.11 7.62 1.46
C THR A 19 -12.12 6.92 2.80
N ARG A 20 -11.95 5.60 2.78
CA ARG A 20 -12.01 4.79 3.99
C ARG A 20 -10.96 5.32 4.96
N SER A 21 -11.42 5.91 6.06
CA SER A 21 -10.56 6.53 7.07
C SER A 21 -9.58 5.55 7.70
N ASP A 22 -9.84 4.25 7.53
CA ASP A 22 -9.06 3.13 7.99
C ASP A 22 -8.16 2.52 6.90
N ALA A 23 -7.87 3.24 5.81
CA ALA A 23 -6.91 2.76 4.82
C ALA A 23 -5.47 2.66 5.39
N VAL A 24 -4.71 1.70 4.88
CA VAL A 24 -3.27 1.57 5.13
C VAL A 24 -2.52 2.07 3.90
N HIS A 25 -1.86 3.21 4.03
CA HIS A 25 -1.03 3.79 2.98
C HIS A 25 0.41 3.33 3.17
N ALA A 26 0.87 2.45 2.29
CA ALA A 26 2.20 1.89 2.34
C ALA A 26 3.10 2.46 1.24
N ARG A 27 4.37 2.65 1.57
CA ARG A 27 5.46 2.85 0.62
C ARG A 27 6.55 1.83 0.90
N VAL A 28 7.03 1.14 -0.13
CA VAL A 28 8.20 0.25 -0.06
C VAL A 28 9.34 0.91 -0.83
N GLU A 29 10.49 1.07 -0.20
CA GLU A 29 11.69 1.73 -0.73
C GLU A 29 12.85 0.73 -0.74
N PHE A 30 13.58 0.65 -1.86
CA PHE A 30 14.82 -0.14 -1.93
C PHE A 30 16.03 0.79 -1.91
N VAL A 31 16.63 0.97 -0.74
CA VAL A 31 17.69 1.96 -0.46
C VAL A 31 19.07 1.37 -0.80
N ALA A 32 19.22 0.86 -2.02
CA ALA A 32 20.44 0.21 -2.48
C ALA A 32 21.17 1.00 -3.57
N SER A 33 21.21 2.34 -3.44
CA SER A 33 21.83 3.24 -4.41
C SER A 33 23.27 2.81 -4.77
N GLY A 34 23.52 2.49 -6.05
CA GLY A 34 24.81 1.99 -6.53
C GLY A 34 24.92 0.47 -6.65
N SER A 35 23.95 -0.28 -6.12
CA SER A 35 23.81 -1.71 -6.39
C SER A 35 23.20 -1.97 -7.76
N ARG A 36 23.46 -3.15 -8.34
CA ARG A 36 22.71 -3.69 -9.50
C ARG A 36 21.67 -4.74 -9.09
N ALA A 37 21.62 -5.10 -7.80
CA ALA A 37 20.65 -6.05 -7.28
C ALA A 37 19.23 -5.52 -7.51
N ARG A 38 18.26 -6.39 -7.67
CA ARG A 38 16.84 -6.03 -7.76
C ARG A 38 16.08 -6.85 -6.74
N LEU A 39 15.01 -6.28 -6.22
CA LEU A 39 14.02 -7.07 -5.52
C LEU A 39 12.99 -7.53 -6.55
N THR A 40 12.57 -8.79 -6.46
CA THR A 40 11.57 -9.36 -7.36
C THR A 40 10.46 -10.04 -6.58
N ASP A 41 9.33 -10.31 -7.26
CA ASP A 41 8.17 -11.02 -6.70
C ASP A 41 7.68 -10.42 -5.36
N LEU A 42 7.61 -9.09 -5.30
CA LEU A 42 7.19 -8.38 -4.11
C LEU A 42 5.69 -8.59 -3.87
N SER A 43 5.31 -8.87 -2.64
CA SER A 43 3.92 -8.94 -2.19
C SER A 43 3.79 -8.30 -0.82
N LEU A 44 3.01 -7.22 -0.73
CA LEU A 44 2.65 -6.61 0.55
C LEU A 44 1.23 -7.03 0.90
N ILE A 45 1.07 -7.60 2.08
CA ILE A 45 -0.18 -8.13 2.62
C ILE A 45 -0.48 -7.39 3.92
N VAL A 46 -1.74 -7.00 4.11
CA VAL A 46 -2.25 -6.49 5.37
C VAL A 46 -3.64 -7.07 5.57
N GLY A 47 -3.80 -7.93 6.57
CA GLY A 47 -5.07 -8.65 6.75
C GLY A 47 -5.44 -9.46 5.51
N GLY A 48 -6.69 -9.31 5.05
CA GLY A 48 -7.18 -9.94 3.84
C GLY A 48 -6.83 -9.23 2.52
N ASP A 49 -6.15 -8.08 2.55
CA ASP A 49 -5.81 -7.32 1.34
C ASP A 49 -4.34 -7.48 0.95
N LYS A 50 -4.07 -7.51 -0.36
CA LYS A 50 -2.75 -7.80 -0.92
C LYS A 50 -2.51 -7.00 -2.20
N VAL A 51 -1.30 -6.48 -2.32
CA VAL A 51 -0.75 -5.91 -3.56
C VAL A 51 0.55 -6.60 -3.94
N GLY A 52 0.82 -6.72 -5.24
CA GLY A 52 2.06 -7.30 -5.76
C GLY A 52 2.76 -6.40 -6.76
N TRP A 53 4.09 -6.44 -6.76
CA TRP A 53 4.93 -5.80 -7.77
C TRP A 53 5.94 -6.81 -8.32
N PRO A 54 6.16 -6.87 -9.65
CA PRO A 54 7.09 -7.83 -10.23
C PRO A 54 8.54 -7.52 -9.83
N GLU A 55 8.88 -6.24 -9.72
CA GLU A 55 10.23 -5.80 -9.34
C GLU A 55 10.23 -4.45 -8.62
N LEU A 56 11.34 -4.21 -7.90
CA LEU A 56 11.73 -2.92 -7.34
C LEU A 56 13.24 -2.73 -7.57
N ALA A 57 13.59 -1.73 -8.38
CA ALA A 57 14.98 -1.43 -8.72
C ALA A 57 15.69 -0.64 -7.59
N PRO A 58 17.05 -0.64 -7.55
CA PRO A 58 17.81 0.19 -6.62
C PRO A 58 17.44 1.67 -6.69
N GLY A 59 17.14 2.27 -5.53
CA GLY A 59 16.70 3.65 -5.41
C GLY A 59 15.23 3.89 -5.79
N GLU A 60 14.48 2.85 -6.15
CA GLU A 60 13.07 2.95 -6.49
C GLU A 60 12.18 2.87 -5.23
N SER A 61 10.98 3.44 -5.34
CA SER A 61 9.90 3.22 -4.38
C SER A 61 8.58 2.88 -5.08
N LYS A 62 7.77 2.03 -4.43
CA LYS A 62 6.38 1.74 -4.83
C LYS A 62 5.44 2.13 -3.71
N ARG A 63 4.21 2.51 -4.07
CA ARG A 63 3.16 2.92 -3.14
C ARG A 63 1.92 2.05 -3.33
N ALA A 64 1.22 1.78 -2.25
CA ALA A 64 -0.06 1.09 -2.26
C ALA A 64 -1.00 1.67 -1.20
N ASN A 65 -2.29 1.56 -1.49
CA ASN A 65 -3.37 1.79 -0.53
C ASN A 65 -4.04 0.43 -0.33
N LEU A 66 -3.97 -0.08 0.90
CA LEU A 66 -4.58 -1.35 1.29
C LEU A 66 -5.80 -1.08 2.17
N LEU A 67 -6.85 -1.85 2.00
CA LEU A 67 -8.14 -1.74 2.68
C LEU A 67 -8.45 -3.04 3.44
N PRO A 68 -7.67 -3.38 4.49
CA PRO A 68 -7.93 -4.57 5.28
C PRO A 68 -9.34 -4.54 5.89
N GLY A 69 -9.94 -5.71 6.07
CA GLY A 69 -11.23 -5.86 6.72
C GLY A 69 -11.21 -5.36 8.17
N LEU A 70 -12.38 -4.99 8.68
CA LEU A 70 -12.54 -4.45 10.05
C LEU A 70 -12.14 -5.45 11.15
N ARG A 71 -12.14 -6.75 10.84
CA ARG A 71 -11.81 -7.84 11.78
C ARG A 71 -10.48 -8.52 11.47
N ASP A 72 -9.77 -8.06 10.45
CA ASP A 72 -8.55 -8.70 10.02
C ASP A 72 -7.40 -8.36 10.96
N ASP A 73 -6.38 -9.21 10.98
CA ASP A 73 -5.09 -8.90 11.58
C ASP A 73 -4.39 -7.81 10.77
N ARG A 74 -4.30 -6.61 11.34
CA ARG A 74 -3.71 -5.46 10.67
C ARG A 74 -2.21 -5.42 10.93
N GLN A 75 -1.50 -6.51 10.61
CA GLN A 75 -0.04 -6.57 10.62
C GLN A 75 0.45 -6.62 9.16
N PRO A 76 1.35 -5.72 8.72
CA PRO A 76 1.87 -5.77 7.36
C PRO A 76 2.90 -6.88 7.24
N ILE A 77 2.76 -7.71 6.22
CA ILE A 77 3.73 -8.74 5.85
C ILE A 77 4.23 -8.41 4.44
N LEU A 78 5.54 -8.28 4.29
CA LEU A 78 6.18 -8.08 3.00
C LEU A 78 6.97 -9.34 2.63
N LEU A 79 6.61 -9.94 1.50
CA LEU A 79 7.32 -11.03 0.86
C LEU A 79 8.06 -10.48 -0.35
N TYR A 80 9.30 -10.91 -0.57
CA TYR A 80 10.08 -10.55 -1.76
C TYR A 80 11.19 -11.56 -2.00
N ARG A 81 11.83 -11.45 -3.17
CA ARG A 81 13.05 -12.17 -3.50
C ARG A 81 14.20 -11.21 -3.72
N GLN A 82 15.39 -11.66 -3.35
CA GLN A 82 16.65 -10.98 -3.64
C GLN A 82 17.60 -12.02 -4.22
N GLY A 83 17.78 -11.99 -5.54
CA GLY A 83 18.35 -13.13 -6.26
C GLY A 83 17.47 -14.37 -6.09
N ASP A 84 18.07 -15.49 -5.69
CA ASP A 84 17.34 -16.75 -5.50
C ASP A 84 16.69 -16.91 -4.12
N GLU A 85 17.00 -16.03 -3.19
CA GLU A 85 16.54 -16.12 -1.80
C GLU A 85 15.15 -15.51 -1.65
N LYS A 86 14.26 -16.21 -0.93
CA LYS A 86 12.97 -15.66 -0.48
C LYS A 86 13.16 -14.99 0.88
N ARG A 87 12.64 -13.78 1.02
CA ARG A 87 12.67 -13.00 2.25
C ARG A 87 11.25 -12.71 2.70
N VAL A 88 11.08 -12.68 4.02
CA VAL A 88 9.83 -12.31 4.69
C VAL A 88 10.17 -11.25 5.72
N TRP A 89 9.40 -10.17 5.71
CA TRP A 89 9.45 -9.16 6.75
C TRP A 89 8.06 -8.98 7.35
N GLU A 90 8.01 -8.98 8.68
CA GLU A 90 6.80 -8.73 9.44
C GLU A 90 6.92 -7.36 10.11
N GLY A 91 5.93 -6.51 9.85
CA GLY A 91 5.86 -5.18 10.42
C GLY A 91 5.10 -5.11 11.73
N PRO A 92 4.91 -3.88 12.25
CA PRO A 92 4.19 -3.65 13.49
C PRO A 92 2.70 -3.96 13.35
N ALA A 93 2.09 -4.51 14.39
CA ALA A 93 0.64 -4.61 14.47
C ALA A 93 -0.01 -3.21 14.56
N MET A 94 -1.14 -3.05 13.89
CA MET A 94 -1.88 -1.79 13.81
C MET A 94 -3.23 -1.91 14.52
N PRO A 95 -3.71 -0.85 15.18
CA PRO A 95 -5.05 -0.85 15.79
C PRO A 95 -6.14 -0.93 14.70
N ALA A 96 -7.22 -1.65 15.02
CA ALA A 96 -8.39 -1.76 14.15
C ALA A 96 -9.09 -0.40 13.97
N GLY A 97 -9.64 -0.18 12.77
CA GLY A 97 -10.45 1.01 12.45
C GLY A 97 -9.68 2.33 12.32
N ALA A 98 -8.36 2.33 12.51
CA ALA A 98 -7.53 3.52 12.35
C ALA A 98 -6.83 3.53 10.98
N GLY A 99 -6.80 4.69 10.35
CA GLY A 99 -5.96 4.92 9.18
C GLY A 99 -4.50 4.84 9.55
N TYR A 100 -3.67 4.34 8.64
CA TYR A 100 -2.27 4.07 8.93
C TYR A 100 -1.38 4.49 7.78
N ARG A 101 -0.19 4.98 8.09
CA ARG A 101 0.87 5.23 7.10
C ARG A 101 2.12 4.47 7.49
N ILE A 102 2.74 3.79 6.52
CA ILE A 102 3.99 3.05 6.72
C ILE A 102 4.94 3.25 5.54
N VAL A 103 6.22 3.46 5.87
CA VAL A 103 7.32 3.44 4.91
C VAL A 103 8.23 2.29 5.31
N ILE A 104 8.31 1.26 4.47
CA ILE A 104 9.16 0.09 4.62
C ILE A 104 10.41 0.33 3.77
N ARG A 105 11.59 0.23 4.38
CA ARG A 105 12.89 0.39 3.72
C ARG A 105 13.63 -0.92 3.72
N ILE A 106 14.09 -1.32 2.55
CA ILE A 106 14.93 -2.49 2.35
C ILE A 106 16.30 -2.00 1.93
N GLU A 107 17.33 -2.40 2.66
CA GLU A 107 18.72 -2.08 2.38
C GLU A 107 19.33 -3.08 1.38
N ALA A 108 20.51 -2.78 0.84
CA ALA A 108 21.16 -3.62 -0.17
C ALA A 108 21.49 -5.05 0.33
N ASP A 109 21.65 -5.25 1.63
CA ASP A 109 21.90 -6.54 2.28
C ASP A 109 20.62 -7.34 2.57
N GLY A 110 19.45 -6.77 2.23
CA GLY A 110 18.14 -7.35 2.49
C GLY A 110 17.59 -7.05 3.88
N THR A 111 18.29 -6.27 4.72
CA THR A 111 17.76 -5.78 5.99
C THR A 111 16.55 -4.88 5.75
N ALA A 112 15.45 -5.13 6.45
CA ALA A 112 14.22 -4.37 6.32
C ALA A 112 13.87 -3.63 7.62
N SER A 113 13.50 -2.36 7.51
CA SER A 113 13.07 -1.51 8.61
C SER A 113 11.81 -0.72 8.23
N ALA A 114 11.11 -0.15 9.20
CA ALA A 114 9.93 0.67 8.92
C ALA A 114 9.81 1.89 9.83
N ARG A 115 9.27 2.96 9.27
CA ARG A 115 8.69 4.10 10.01
C ARG A 115 7.20 4.12 9.77
N HIS A 116 6.43 4.44 10.80
CA HIS A 116 4.97 4.37 10.72
C HIS A 116 4.28 5.36 11.66
N CYS A 117 3.01 5.66 11.38
CA CYS A 117 2.15 6.47 12.24
C CYS A 117 0.66 6.21 11.97
N LEU A 118 -0.17 6.57 12.95
CA LEU A 118 -1.62 6.61 12.80
C LEU A 118 -2.05 7.89 12.09
N SER A 119 -2.96 7.78 11.14
CA SER A 119 -3.55 8.94 10.46
C SER A 119 -4.42 9.76 11.42
N PRO A 120 -4.45 11.10 11.30
CA PRO A 120 -3.74 11.91 10.32
C PRO A 120 -2.27 12.11 10.69
N CYS A 121 -1.37 11.79 9.77
CA CYS A 121 0.06 12.04 9.89
C CYS A 121 0.71 12.15 8.50
N SER A 122 1.95 12.62 8.45
CA SER A 122 2.81 12.55 7.26
C SER A 122 4.08 11.80 7.60
N LEU A 123 4.53 10.95 6.68
CA LEU A 123 5.84 10.33 6.70
C LEU A 123 6.55 10.80 5.44
N GLU A 124 7.48 11.73 5.62
CA GLU A 124 8.40 12.15 4.57
C GLU A 124 9.44 11.06 4.31
#